data_AF-A0A3C1TNK2-F1
#
_entry.id   AF-A0A3C1TNK2-F1
#
_cell.length_a   1.000
_cell.length_b   1.000
_cell.length_c   1.000
_cell.angle_alpha   90.00
_cell.angle_beta   90.00
_cell.angle_gamma   90.00
#
_symmetry.space_group_name_H-M   'P 1'
#
loop_
_entity.id
_entity.type
_entity.pdbx_description
1 polymer ?
#
loop_
_entity_poly.entity_id
_entity_poly.type
_entity_poly.pdbx_seq_one_letter_code
_entity_poly.pdbx_strand_id
1 'polypeptide(L)'
;MTKKLNLDLCSNIEDIEVKFKLINKPDLLAIFSLDFGSLSVKGYRLQKSKYEDDPITRALWITPPVYFDQTKKAHPIVYFEPKEKWDELRRHIMVKYGEAVDKNYFPEDNEDKSDEMLNAI
;
A
#
# COMPACT_ATOMS: atom_id res chain seq x y z
N MET A 1 17.00 24.07 -0.42
CA MET A 1 18.09 23.08 -0.45
C MET A 1 17.47 21.72 -0.11
N THR A 2 17.19 20.88 -1.10
CA THR A 2 16.57 19.57 -0.86
C THR A 2 17.67 18.57 -0.49
N LYS A 3 17.74 18.16 0.77
CA LYS A 3 18.66 17.09 1.17
C LYS A 3 18.08 15.77 0.66
N LYS A 4 18.74 15.18 -0.35
CA LYS A 4 18.48 13.80 -0.76
C LYS A 4 19.15 12.88 0.25
N LEU A 5 18.35 12.04 0.90
CA LEU A 5 18.85 10.99 1.78
C LEU A 5 18.89 9.72 0.94
N ASN A 6 20.09 9.29 0.54
CA ASN A 6 20.28 8.01 -0.13
C ASN A 6 20.32 6.94 0.95
N LEU A 7 19.23 6.20 1.03
CA LEU A 7 19.00 5.19 2.03
C LEU A 7 18.94 3.85 1.33
N ASP A 8 20.02 3.06 1.46
CA ASP A 8 20.07 1.68 0.95
C ASP A 8 19.38 0.76 1.97
N LEU A 9 18.04 0.88 2.02
CA LEU A 9 17.23 0.32 3.12
C LEU A 9 16.83 -1.13 2.93
N CYS A 10 16.80 -1.61 1.69
CA CYS A 10 16.39 -2.98 1.38
C CYS A 10 17.19 -3.51 0.20
N SER A 11 17.96 -4.56 0.44
CA SER A 11 18.61 -5.36 -0.60
C SER A 11 17.60 -6.18 -1.42
N ASN A 12 16.45 -6.56 -0.84
CA ASN A 12 15.38 -7.30 -1.50
C ASN A 12 14.00 -6.65 -1.26
N ILE A 13 13.16 -6.62 -2.29
CA ILE A 13 11.83 -6.00 -2.25
C ILE A 13 10.81 -6.87 -1.51
N GLU A 14 11.01 -8.18 -1.53
CA GLU A 14 10.11 -9.14 -0.87
C GLU A 14 10.09 -8.96 0.65
N ASP A 15 11.17 -8.43 1.24
CA ASP A 15 11.29 -8.15 2.66
C ASP A 15 10.51 -6.90 3.09
N ILE A 16 10.02 -6.10 2.13
CA ILE A 16 9.25 -4.89 2.43
C ILE A 16 7.85 -5.30 2.87
N GLU A 17 7.51 -5.00 4.12
CA GLU A 17 6.17 -5.27 4.64
C GLU A 17 5.18 -4.23 4.11
N VAL A 18 4.03 -4.68 3.61
CA VAL A 18 2.96 -3.82 3.11
C VAL A 18 1.72 -3.97 4.00
N LYS A 19 1.38 -2.90 4.74
CA LYS A 19 0.21 -2.89 5.63
C LYS A 19 -0.92 -2.08 5.00
N PHE A 20 -2.01 -2.74 4.66
CA PHE A 20 -3.18 -2.11 4.05
C PHE A 20 -4.26 -1.76 5.09
N LYS A 21 -4.85 -0.58 4.89
CA LYS A 21 -6.18 -0.24 5.38
C LYS A 21 -7.12 -0.16 4.17
N LEU A 22 -7.97 -1.17 4.00
CA LEU A 22 -8.97 -1.18 2.93
C LEU A 22 -10.01 -0.07 3.18
N ILE A 23 -10.48 0.53 2.10
CA ILE A 23 -11.42 1.65 2.12
C ILE A 23 -12.57 1.34 1.18
N ASN A 24 -13.80 1.52 1.68
CA ASN A 24 -15.01 1.41 0.87
C ASN A 24 -15.37 2.77 0.24
N LYS A 25 -14.55 3.23 -0.71
CA LYS A 25 -14.83 4.44 -1.50
C LYS A 25 -14.71 4.12 -3.00
N PRO A 26 -15.46 4.82 -3.88
CA PRO A 26 -15.52 4.48 -5.30
C PRO A 26 -14.14 4.40 -5.99
N ASP A 27 -13.28 5.37 -5.69
CA ASP A 27 -11.99 5.56 -6.38
C ASP A 27 -10.77 5.28 -5.49
N LEU A 28 -10.95 5.19 -4.16
CA LEU A 28 -9.87 4.95 -3.20
C LEU A 28 -10.10 3.60 -2.54
N LEU A 29 -9.28 2.63 -2.93
CA LEU A 29 -9.42 1.24 -2.51
C LEU A 29 -8.70 0.95 -1.21
N ALA A 30 -7.54 1.56 -1.01
CA ALA A 30 -6.79 1.39 0.23
C ALA A 30 -5.84 2.56 0.50
N ILE A 31 -5.52 2.74 1.78
CA ILE A 31 -4.34 3.49 2.23
C ILE A 31 -3.37 2.48 2.80
N PHE A 32 -2.08 2.61 2.50
CA PHE A 32 -1.09 1.66 3.00
C PHE A 32 0.21 2.32 3.44
N SER A 33 1.00 1.54 4.16
CA SER A 33 2.37 1.87 4.53
C SER A 33 3.33 0.80 4.04
N LEU A 34 4.54 1.23 3.70
CA LEU A 34 5.67 0.38 3.39
C LEU A 34 6.65 0.40 4.55
N ASP A 35 7.03 -0.77 5.03
CA ASP A 35 8.01 -0.95 6.09
C ASP A 35 9.30 -1.53 5.52
N PHE A 36 10.40 -0.79 5.66
CA PHE A 36 11.75 -1.17 5.25
C PHE A 36 12.60 -1.60 6.44
N GLY A 37 11.96 -2.08 7.51
CA GLY A 37 12.59 -2.51 8.76
C GLY A 37 12.84 -1.35 9.72
N SER A 38 13.86 -0.53 9.45
CA SER A 38 14.20 0.63 10.32
C SER A 38 13.43 1.91 9.95
N LEU A 39 12.79 1.93 8.79
CA LEU A 39 12.02 3.05 8.28
C LEU A 39 10.64 2.57 7.81
N SER A 40 9.59 3.22 8.30
CA SER A 40 8.25 3.03 7.75
C SER A 40 7.77 4.32 7.09
N VAL A 41 7.30 4.20 5.84
CA VAL A 41 6.70 5.30 5.10
C VAL A 41 5.19 5.05 5.00
N LYS A 42 4.40 5.97 5.55
CA LYS A 42 2.94 5.89 5.61
C LYS A 42 2.28 6.85 4.62
N GLY A 43 1.02 6.55 4.28
CA GLY A 43 0.17 7.47 3.51
C GLY A 43 0.20 7.25 2.00
N TYR A 44 0.65 6.08 1.55
CA TYR A 44 0.43 5.67 0.17
C TYR A 44 -1.04 5.40 -0.07
N ARG A 45 -1.50 5.63 -1.30
CA ARG A 45 -2.88 5.40 -1.70
C ARG A 45 -2.91 4.43 -2.88
N LEU A 46 -3.80 3.45 -2.80
CA LEU A 46 -4.17 2.60 -3.93
C LEU A 46 -5.54 3.03 -4.43
N GLN A 47 -5.61 3.43 -5.70
CA GLN A 47 -6.77 4.06 -6.29
C GLN A 47 -7.15 3.40 -7.60
N LYS A 48 -8.39 3.54 -8.04
CA LYS A 48 -8.75 3.25 -9.42
C LYS A 48 -8.15 4.34 -10.32
N SER A 49 -7.48 3.93 -11.39
CA SER A 49 -7.05 4.77 -12.48
C SER A 49 -8.29 5.26 -13.24
N LYS A 50 -8.23 6.49 -13.71
CA LYS A 50 -9.20 7.04 -14.68
C LYS A 50 -8.84 6.69 -16.13
N TYR A 51 -7.66 6.12 -16.33
CA TYR A 51 -7.16 5.65 -17.62
C TYR A 51 -7.17 4.11 -17.55
N GLU A 52 -8.22 3.53 -18.13
CA GLU A 52 -8.56 2.10 -18.00
C GLU A 52 -7.71 1.18 -18.90
N ASP A 53 -6.93 1.74 -19.83
CA ASP A 53 -6.29 1.01 -20.93
C ASP A 53 -4.88 0.45 -20.64
N ASP A 54 -4.39 0.46 -19.39
CA ASP A 54 -3.08 -0.10 -19.04
C ASP A 54 -3.19 -1.60 -18.66
N PRO A 55 -2.68 -2.52 -19.50
CA PRO A 55 -2.78 -3.97 -19.27
C PRO A 55 -1.97 -4.45 -18.06
N ILE A 56 -0.99 -3.68 -17.59
CA ILE A 56 -0.14 -4.05 -16.45
C ILE A 56 -0.82 -3.69 -15.12
N THR A 57 -1.54 -2.56 -15.07
CA THR A 57 -2.07 -2.04 -13.82
C THR A 57 -3.54 -2.35 -13.57
N ARG A 58 -4.26 -2.94 -14.54
CA ARG A 58 -5.70 -3.25 -14.45
C ARG A 58 -6.51 -2.06 -13.91
N ALA A 59 -6.18 -0.86 -14.38
CA ALA A 59 -6.77 0.38 -13.90
C ALA A 59 -6.57 0.64 -12.39
N LEU A 60 -5.45 0.25 -11.78
CA LEU A 60 -5.08 0.60 -10.40
C LEU A 60 -3.83 1.49 -10.35
N TRP A 61 -3.87 2.54 -9.53
CA TRP A 61 -2.80 3.51 -9.41
C TRP A 61 -2.29 3.60 -7.97
N ILE A 62 -0.97 3.50 -7.80
CA ILE A 62 -0.29 3.73 -6.53
C ILE A 62 0.19 5.18 -6.50
N THR A 63 -0.34 5.96 -5.56
CA THR A 63 0.09 7.34 -5.32
C THR A 63 0.97 7.40 -4.06
N PRO A 64 2.21 7.92 -4.15
CA PRO A 64 3.05 8.11 -2.98
C PRO A 64 2.47 9.17 -2.02
N PRO A 65 2.89 9.20 -0.76
CA PRO A 65 2.57 10.30 0.13
C PRO A 65 3.10 11.61 -0.44
N VAL A 66 2.28 12.66 -0.35
CA VAL A 66 2.60 14.00 -0.86
C VAL A 66 2.50 15.00 0.29
N TYR A 67 3.30 16.06 0.22
CA TYR A 67 3.04 17.29 0.97
C TYR A 67 2.50 18.35 0.02
N PHE A 68 1.78 19.32 0.58
CA PHE A 68 1.29 20.48 -0.15
C PHE A 68 2.10 21.71 0.26
N ASP A 69 2.55 22.48 -0.71
CA ASP A 69 3.15 23.78 -0.43
C ASP A 69 2.09 24.85 -0.16
N GLN A 70 2.52 26.08 0.11
CA GLN A 70 1.62 27.22 0.35
C GLN A 70 0.71 27.53 -0.85
N THR A 71 1.07 27.08 -2.05
CA THR A 71 0.29 27.22 -3.29
C THR A 71 -0.67 26.06 -3.53
N LYS A 72 -0.78 25.12 -2.57
CA LYS A 72 -1.56 23.87 -2.67
C LYS A 72 -1.09 22.94 -3.79
N LYS A 73 0.14 23.10 -4.27
CA LYS A 73 0.73 22.16 -5.22
C LYS A 73 1.19 20.92 -4.46
N ALA A 74 0.84 19.74 -4.98
CA ALA A 74 1.24 18.46 -4.40
C ALA A 74 2.66 18.09 -4.84
N HIS A 75 3.51 17.72 -3.88
CA HIS A 75 4.87 17.27 -4.10
C HIS A 75 5.08 15.91 -3.44
N PRO A 76 5.41 14.86 -4.20
CA PRO A 76 5.76 13.56 -3.63
C PRO A 76 6.90 13.64 -2.63
N ILE A 77 6.78 12.90 -1.53
CA ILE A 77 7.80 12.83 -0.48
C ILE A 77 8.79 11.70 -0.77
N VAL A 78 8.35 10.66 -1.50
CA VAL A 78 9.15 9.47 -1.79
C VAL A 78 9.26 9.26 -3.29
N TYR A 79 10.48 8.92 -3.71
CA TYR A 79 10.83 8.57 -5.07
C TYR A 79 11.65 7.27 -5.03
N PHE A 80 11.36 6.36 -5.96
CA PHE A 80 12.10 5.11 -6.12
C PHE A 80 12.88 5.15 -7.43
N GLU A 81 14.19 4.99 -7.34
CA GLU A 81 15.09 4.85 -8.48
C GLU A 81 15.99 3.62 -8.24
N PRO A 82 16.29 2.82 -9.28
CA PRO A 82 15.88 2.99 -10.67
C PRO A 82 14.43 2.52 -10.93
N LYS A 83 13.88 2.81 -12.12
CA LYS A 83 12.48 2.52 -12.46
C LYS A 83 12.12 1.04 -12.32
N GLU A 84 13.08 0.16 -12.59
CA GLU A 84 12.93 -1.28 -12.50
C GLU A 84 12.61 -1.73 -11.06
N LYS A 85 13.25 -1.11 -10.06
CA LYS A 85 12.96 -1.35 -8.64
C LYS A 85 11.56 -0.86 -8.25
N TRP A 86 11.13 0.25 -8.83
CA TRP A 86 9.75 0.69 -8.65
C TRP A 86 8.75 -0.32 -9.23
N ASP A 87 9.02 -0.88 -10.40
CA ASP A 87 8.13 -1.86 -11.04
C ASP A 87 8.06 -3.18 -10.28
N GLU A 88 9.18 -3.63 -9.70
CA GLU A 88 9.22 -4.76 -8.75
C GLU A 88 8.40 -4.48 -7.50
N LEU A 89 8.58 -3.31 -6.87
CA LEU A 89 7.83 -2.92 -5.67
C LEU A 89 6.33 -2.81 -5.96
N ARG A 90 5.94 -2.25 -7.12
CA ARG A 90 4.54 -2.20 -7.54
C ARG A 90 3.93 -3.59 -7.62
N ARG A 91 4.62 -4.56 -8.24
CA ARG A 91 4.14 -5.94 -8.33
C ARG A 91 3.95 -6.56 -6.94
N HIS A 92 4.92 -6.39 -6.05
CA HIS A 92 4.82 -6.86 -4.65
C HIS A 92 3.61 -6.25 -3.92
N ILE A 93 3.41 -4.94 -4.01
CA ILE A 93 2.26 -4.24 -3.42
C ILE A 93 0.94 -4.80 -3.94
N MET A 94 0.82 -5.06 -5.26
CA MET A 94 -0.42 -5.59 -5.83
C MET A 94 -0.72 -7.02 -5.38
N VAL A 95 0.31 -7.87 -5.24
CA VAL A 95 0.15 -9.21 -4.68
C VAL A 95 -0.36 -9.13 -3.24
N LYS A 96 0.30 -8.31 -2.40
CA LYS A 96 -0.12 -8.09 -1.00
C LYS A 96 -1.50 -7.47 -0.86
N TYR A 97 -1.89 -6.63 -1.82
CA TYR A 97 -3.25 -6.10 -1.85
C TYR A 97 -4.29 -7.20 -2.14
N GLY A 98 -4.03 -8.08 -3.11
CA GLY A 98 -4.89 -9.23 -3.39
C GLY A 98 -5.08 -10.12 -2.17
N GLU A 99 -3.99 -10.51 -1.51
CA GLU A 99 -4.01 -11.27 -0.24
C GLU A 99 -4.86 -10.57 0.83
N ALA A 100 -4.71 -9.26 0.99
CA ALA A 100 -5.46 -8.47 1.98
C ALA A 100 -6.96 -8.37 1.66
N VAL A 101 -7.33 -8.31 0.38
CA VAL A 101 -8.73 -8.33 -0.05
C VAL A 101 -9.34 -9.71 0.21
N ASP A 102 -8.66 -10.77 -0.20
CA ASP A 102 -9.13 -12.14 -0.03
C ASP A 102 -9.34 -12.46 1.45
N LYS A 103 -8.38 -12.11 2.33
CA LYS A 103 -8.51 -12.30 3.78
C LYS A 103 -9.69 -11.52 4.39
N ASN A 104 -10.04 -10.35 3.87
CA ASN A 104 -11.18 -9.57 4.37
C ASN A 104 -12.53 -10.06 3.82
N TYR A 105 -12.55 -10.64 2.62
CA TYR A 105 -13.77 -11.11 1.96
C TYR A 105 -14.09 -12.57 2.33
N PHE A 106 -13.06 -13.39 2.47
CA PHE A 106 -13.08 -14.75 2.99
C PHE A 106 -12.15 -14.79 4.21
N PRO A 107 -12.57 -14.24 5.36
CA PRO A 107 -11.87 -14.54 6.60
C PRO A 107 -11.99 -16.04 6.77
N GLU A 108 -10.89 -16.77 6.60
CA GLU A 108 -10.82 -18.20 6.92
C GLU A 108 -11.46 -18.40 8.30
N ASP A 109 -12.28 -19.45 8.38
CA ASP A 109 -13.21 -19.75 9.48
C ASP A 109 -12.80 -19.18 10.83
N ASN A 110 -13.69 -18.38 11.42
CA ASN A 110 -13.57 -17.85 12.77
C ASN A 110 -13.51 -19.01 13.80
N GLU A 111 -12.34 -19.60 14.01
CA GLU A 111 -11.93 -20.11 15.32
C GLU A 111 -11.78 -18.91 16.27
N ASP A 112 -12.91 -18.30 16.64
CA ASP A 112 -13.05 -17.49 17.87
C ASP A 112 -14.51 -17.07 18.13
N LYS A 113 -15.46 -17.99 17.90
CA LYS A 113 -16.82 -17.88 18.46
C LYS A 113 -17.02 -18.73 19.72
N SER A 114 -15.99 -19.37 20.25
CA SER A 114 -16.10 -20.18 21.48
C SER A 114 -16.22 -19.33 22.75
N ASP A 115 -15.59 -18.15 22.80
CA ASP A 115 -15.49 -17.39 24.06
C ASP A 115 -16.70 -16.49 24.34
N GLU A 116 -17.48 -16.13 23.32
CA GLU A 116 -18.75 -15.40 23.50
C GLU A 116 -19.94 -16.32 23.82
N MET A 117 -19.87 -17.62 23.50
CA MET A 117 -20.97 -18.56 23.80
C MET A 117 -20.88 -19.19 25.20
N LEU A 118 -19.71 -19.18 25.85
CA LEU A 118 -19.52 -19.72 27.21
C LEU A 118 -19.97 -18.79 28.35
N ASN A 119 -20.22 -17.51 28.05
CA ASN A 119 -20.76 -16.54 29.02
C ASN A 119 -22.27 -16.27 28.86
N ALA A 120 -22.95 -17.05 28.01
CA ALA A 120 -24.38 -16.91 27.74
C ALA A 120 -25.23 -18.10 28.23
N ILE A 121 -24.68 -18.97 29.09
CA ILE A 121 -25.41 -20.04 29.80
C ILE A 121 -25.50 -19.70 31.28
#